data_AF-A0A2D9CEG1-F1
#
_entry.id   AF-A0A2D9CEG1-F1
#
_cell.length_a   1.000
_cell.length_b   1.000
_cell.length_c   1.000
_cell.angle_alpha   90.00
_cell.angle_beta   90.00
_cell.angle_gamma   90.00
#
_symmetry.space_group_name_H-M   'P 1'
#
loop_
_entity.id
_entity.type
_entity.pdbx_description
1 polymer ?
#
loop_
_entity_poly.entity_id
_entity_poly.type
_entity_poly.pdbx_seq_one_letter_code
_entity_poly.pdbx_strand_id
1 'polypeptide(L)'
;MYEMDKEELWGILEQEKCFLADGFDDAVIGVSYGPDQVAIYDIGKVVEILSEDMSHEDAVEFFEYNIAGTYLGPKTPMFVFTHG
;
A
#
# COMPACT_ATOMS: atom_id res chain seq x y z
N MET A 1 15.45 -0.18 18.29
CA MET A 1 14.36 0.10 17.33
C MET A 1 14.35 -1.06 16.38
N TYR A 2 13.21 -1.75 16.25
CA TYR A 2 13.05 -2.78 15.23
C TYR A 2 12.68 -2.04 13.95
N GLU A 3 13.68 -1.67 13.16
CA GLU A 3 13.49 -1.27 11.77
C GLU A 3 13.79 -2.46 10.89
N MET A 4 12.96 -2.62 9.88
CA MET A 4 13.07 -3.64 8.86
C MET A 4 13.62 -2.96 7.62
N ASP A 5 14.66 -3.53 6.99
CA ASP A 5 15.13 -3.00 5.73
C ASP A 5 14.20 -3.40 4.57
N LYS A 6 14.46 -2.83 3.39
CA LYS A 6 13.63 -3.07 2.20
C LYS A 6 13.65 -4.55 1.80
N GLU A 7 14.79 -5.23 1.88
CA GLU A 7 14.91 -6.63 1.47
C GLU A 7 14.12 -7.56 2.38
N GLU A 8 14.22 -7.35 3.70
CA GLU A 8 13.44 -8.08 4.70
C GLU A 8 11.93 -7.86 4.52
N LEU A 9 11.51 -6.60 4.28
CA LEU A 9 10.11 -6.26 4.02
C LEU A 9 9.55 -7.03 2.82
N TRP A 10 10.23 -6.99 1.67
CA TRP A 10 9.76 -7.68 0.48
C TRP A 10 9.79 -9.19 0.64
N GLY A 11 10.80 -9.74 1.33
CA GLY A 11 10.86 -11.17 1.66
C GLY A 11 9.64 -11.65 2.44
N ILE A 12 9.17 -10.85 3.41
CA ILE A 12 7.96 -11.16 4.17
C ILE A 12 6.71 -11.08 3.28
N LEU A 13 6.56 -10.01 2.50
CA LEU A 13 5.40 -9.83 1.61
C LEU A 13 5.25 -11.00 0.63
N GLU A 14 6.36 -11.49 0.08
CA GLU A 14 6.39 -12.66 -0.79
C GLU A 14 6.05 -13.95 -0.02
N GLN A 15 6.72 -14.19 1.11
CA GLN A 15 6.50 -15.39 1.93
C GLN A 15 5.04 -15.53 2.38
N GLU A 16 4.44 -14.41 2.81
CA GLU A 16 3.07 -14.34 3.32
C GLU A 16 2.02 -14.20 2.23
N LYS A 17 2.44 -14.15 0.96
CA LYS A 17 1.58 -14.01 -0.22
C LYS A 17 0.62 -12.84 -0.07
N CYS A 18 1.12 -11.71 0.42
CA CYS A 18 0.37 -10.47 0.53
C CYS A 18 -0.11 -10.03 -0.86
N PHE A 19 -1.33 -9.51 -0.95
CA PHE A 19 -1.74 -8.85 -2.18
C PHE A 19 -1.05 -7.49 -2.25
N LEU A 20 -0.70 -7.07 -3.47
CA LEU A 20 -0.06 -5.80 -3.75
C LEU A 20 -0.95 -5.01 -4.71
N ALA A 21 -0.90 -3.69 -4.58
CA ALA A 21 -1.54 -2.79 -5.54
C ALA A 21 -0.53 -2.55 -6.67
N ASP A 22 -0.80 -3.12 -7.85
CA ASP A 22 0.10 -3.04 -8.99
C ASP A 22 0.40 -1.59 -9.38
N GLY A 23 1.69 -1.27 -9.57
CA GLY A 23 2.15 0.07 -9.95
C GLY A 23 2.41 1.02 -8.78
N PHE A 24 2.25 0.58 -7.53
CA PHE A 24 2.39 1.44 -6.34
C PHE A 24 3.51 0.99 -5.39
N ASP A 25 4.51 0.25 -5.89
CA ASP A 25 5.61 -0.31 -5.07
C ASP A 25 6.35 0.76 -4.25
N ASP A 26 6.53 1.96 -4.80
CA ASP A 26 7.21 3.07 -4.12
C ASP A 26 6.38 3.70 -2.99
N ALA A 27 5.09 3.39 -2.95
CA ALA A 27 4.18 3.77 -1.86
C ALA A 27 4.13 2.72 -0.73
N VAL A 28 4.78 1.56 -0.88
CA VAL A 28 4.89 0.56 0.20
C VAL A 28 5.82 1.09 1.30
N ILE A 29 5.31 1.18 2.52
CA ILE A 29 6.04 1.67 3.69
C ILE A 29 6.22 0.62 4.78
N GLY A 30 5.62 -0.56 4.65
CA GLY A 30 5.78 -1.63 5.61
C GLY A 30 4.83 -2.81 5.42
N VAL A 31 4.83 -3.69 6.42
CA VAL A 31 3.95 -4.86 6.53
C VAL A 31 3.29 -4.84 7.92
N SER A 32 2.01 -5.20 8.00
CA SER A 32 1.32 -5.29 9.29
C SER A 32 1.91 -6.42 10.16
N TYR A 33 1.83 -6.25 11.48
CA TYR A 33 2.16 -7.32 12.42
C TYR A 33 0.87 -7.95 12.96
N GLY A 34 0.72 -9.26 12.80
CA GLY A 34 -0.49 -9.98 13.21
C GLY A 34 -0.61 -11.34 12.53
N PRO A 35 -1.73 -12.07 12.77
CA PRO A 35 -1.98 -13.37 12.18
C PRO A 35 -2.16 -13.32 10.65
N ASP A 36 -2.65 -12.21 10.11
CA ASP A 36 -2.82 -11.98 8.68
C ASP A 36 -2.02 -10.74 8.27
N GLN A 37 -0.73 -10.95 8.01
CA GLN A 37 0.15 -9.88 7.54
C GLN A 37 -0.29 -9.38 6.16
N VAL A 38 -0.28 -8.07 5.98
CA VAL A 38 -0.65 -7.37 4.74
C VAL A 38 0.31 -6.22 4.45
N ALA A 39 0.45 -5.86 3.18
CA ALA A 39 1.23 -4.70 2.77
C ALA A 39 0.58 -3.39 3.27
N ILE A 40 1.42 -2.45 3.70
CA ILE A 40 1.02 -1.12 4.17
C ILE A 40 1.51 -0.08 3.17
N TYR A 41 0.60 0.75 2.70
CA TYR A 41 0.87 1.82 1.74
C TYR A 41 0.64 3.21 2.36
N ASP A 42 1.45 4.17 1.94
CA ASP A 42 1.23 5.59 2.19
C ASP A 42 0.21 6.14 1.16
N ILE A 43 -0.92 6.67 1.65
CA ILE A 43 -1.98 7.25 0.80
C ILE A 43 -1.46 8.39 -0.05
N GLY A 44 -0.65 9.28 0.52
CA GLY A 44 -0.12 10.46 -0.18
C GLY A 44 0.70 10.05 -1.38
N LYS A 45 1.59 9.05 -1.21
CA LYS A 45 2.41 8.52 -2.31
C LYS A 45 1.57 7.82 -3.40
N VAL A 46 0.55 7.06 -3.01
CA VAL A 46 -0.36 6.44 -4.00
C VAL A 46 -1.05 7.52 -4.84
N VAL A 47 -1.56 8.56 -4.19
CA VAL A 47 -2.24 9.68 -4.88
C VAL A 47 -1.26 10.49 -5.74
N GLU A 48 -0.02 10.69 -5.30
CA GLU A 48 1.04 11.32 -6.10
C GLU A 48 1.32 10.54 -7.38
N ILE A 49 1.47 9.22 -7.30
CA ILE A 49 1.69 8.34 -8.46
C ILE A 49 0.49 8.43 -9.42
N LEU A 50 -0.74 8.33 -8.92
CA LEU A 50 -1.94 8.47 -9.75
C LEU A 50 -2.01 9.84 -10.44
N SER A 51 -1.59 10.90 -9.75
CA SER A 51 -1.61 12.28 -10.26
C SER A 51 -0.63 12.53 -11.41
N GLU A 52 0.23 11.57 -11.76
CA GLU A 52 1.06 11.64 -12.97
C GLU A 52 0.21 11.52 -14.25
N ASP A 53 -0.91 10.79 -14.18
CA ASP A 53 -1.78 10.47 -15.32
C ASP A 53 -3.15 11.16 -15.27
N MET A 54 -3.58 11.65 -14.09
CA MET A 54 -4.89 12.30 -13.90
C MET A 54 -4.81 13.50 -12.96
N SER A 55 -5.92 14.24 -12.83
CA SER A 55 -5.95 15.36 -11.88
C SER A 55 -5.88 14.86 -10.44
N HIS A 56 -5.45 15.70 -9.51
CA HIS A 56 -5.39 15.32 -8.09
C HIS A 56 -6.76 14.90 -7.54
N GLU A 57 -7.83 15.58 -7.95
CA GLU A 57 -9.21 15.24 -7.54
C GLU A 57 -9.61 13.86 -8.10
N ASP A 58 -9.34 13.60 -9.38
CA ASP A 58 -9.59 12.28 -10.00
C ASP A 58 -8.75 11.18 -9.35
N ALA A 59 -7.50 11.48 -8.97
CA ALA A 59 -6.59 10.54 -8.32
C ALA A 59 -7.12 10.12 -6.93
N VAL A 60 -7.63 11.07 -6.15
CA VAL A 60 -8.25 10.79 -4.86
C VAL A 60 -9.50 9.93 -5.04
N GLU A 61 -10.41 10.30 -5.95
CA GLU A 61 -11.60 9.50 -6.22
C GLU A 61 -11.25 8.09 -6.72
N PHE A 62 -10.30 7.99 -7.64
CA PHE A 62 -9.85 6.70 -8.16
C PHE A 62 -9.26 5.83 -7.04
N PHE A 63 -8.41 6.39 -6.19
CA PHE A 63 -7.86 5.70 -5.02
C PHE A 63 -8.97 5.18 -4.10
N GLU A 64 -9.91 6.04 -3.72
CA GLU A 64 -10.98 5.67 -2.78
C GLU A 64 -11.87 4.54 -3.33
N TYR A 65 -12.27 4.61 -4.60
CA TYR A 65 -13.21 3.65 -5.18
C TYR A 65 -12.54 2.37 -5.70
N ASN A 66 -11.39 2.48 -6.35
CA ASN A 66 -10.79 1.35 -7.09
C ASN A 66 -9.67 0.67 -6.31
N ILE A 67 -9.00 1.39 -5.41
CA ILE A 67 -7.85 0.87 -4.67
C ILE A 67 -8.25 0.57 -3.23
N ALA A 68 -8.52 1.58 -2.41
CA ALA A 68 -8.86 1.42 -1.00
C ALA A 68 -10.22 0.76 -0.77
N GLY A 69 -11.19 1.03 -1.65
CA GLY A 69 -12.52 0.43 -1.60
C GLY A 69 -12.59 -1.04 -2.04
N THR A 70 -11.51 -1.57 -2.63
CA THR A 70 -11.47 -2.94 -3.15
C THR A 70 -11.03 -3.93 -2.08
N TYR A 71 -11.86 -4.95 -1.80
CA TYR A 71 -11.52 -6.05 -0.90
C TYR A 71 -11.42 -7.38 -1.67
N LEU A 72 -10.22 -7.95 -1.70
CA LEU A 72 -9.91 -9.21 -2.41
C LEU A 72 -9.76 -10.40 -1.44
N GLY A 73 -9.91 -10.18 -0.14
CA GLY A 73 -9.76 -11.19 0.91
C GLY A 73 -8.81 -10.74 2.03
N PRO A 74 -8.45 -11.65 2.96
CA PRO A 74 -7.67 -11.31 4.16
C PRO A 74 -6.30 -10.67 3.91
N LYS A 75 -5.73 -10.88 2.71
CA LYS A 75 -4.42 -10.35 2.31
C LYS A 75 -4.50 -8.99 1.58
N THR A 76 -5.67 -8.35 1.56
CA THR A 76 -5.88 -7.02 0.97
C THR A 76 -5.01 -5.98 1.68
N PRO A 77 -4.29 -5.10 0.95
CA PRO A 77 -3.47 -4.06 1.56
C PRO A 77 -4.23 -3.12 2.50
N MET A 78 -3.49 -2.50 3.42
CA MET A 78 -3.99 -1.36 4.18
C MET A 78 -3.29 -0.08 3.73
N PHE A 79 -4.03 1.02 3.79
CA PHE A 79 -3.58 2.34 3.39
C PHE A 79 -3.65 3.27 4.59
N VAL A 80 -2.59 4.04 4.84
CA VAL A 80 -2.49 4.91 6.01
C VAL A 80 -2.14 6.34 5.62
N PHE A 81 -2.63 7.28 6.42
CA PHE A 81 -2.13 8.65 6.41
C PHE A 81 -0.83 8.72 7.19
N THR A 82 0.20 9.31 6.59
CA THR A 82 1.47 9.59 7.25
C THR A 82 1.47 11.03 7.80
N HIS A 83 2.30 11.27 8.83
CA HIS A 83 2.54 12.61 9.34
C HIS A 83 3.93 13.07 8.92
N GLY A 84 4.11 14.39 8.76
CA GLY A 84 5.41 15.02 8.56
C GLY A 84 6.21 15.17 9.85
#